data_AF-A0A1M3PUN9-F1
#
_entry.id   AF-A0A1M3PUN9-F1
#
_cell.length_a   1.000
_cell.length_b   1.000
_cell.length_c   1.000
_cell.angle_alpha   90.00
_cell.angle_beta   90.00
_cell.angle_gamma   90.00
#
_symmetry.space_group_name_H-M   'P 1'
#
loop_
_entity.id
_entity.type
_entity.pdbx_description
1 polymer ?
#
loop_
_entity_poly.entity_id
_entity_poly.type
_entity_poly.pdbx_seq_one_letter_code
_entity_poly.pdbx_strand_id
1 'polypeptide(L)'
;MPWTGPHPGQLARFNTLTADQRHDYQAIYDFLCDEVAVTAALDALAKALDTGSFEGFKQSIAKMETDRNFNFEVASPLGPASPDIFLGYIAAGKPIDDIAFAGKQHGRSTHRVQWMMIALWAETNNTLTLPLVDLYKALGGPAGHSWGAGKPLFGAVEPPVSTPYMWNDIVDSENDDVDNATRPEYFNYTMIRTLQPKLYDAMG
;
A
#
# COMPACT_ATOMS: atom_id res chain seq x y z
N MET A 1 -18.86 -10.67 -3.65
CA MET A 1 -18.75 -11.65 -4.76
C MET A 1 -17.38 -12.31 -4.66
N PRO A 2 -17.22 -13.61 -4.95
CA PRO A 2 -15.89 -14.22 -5.00
C PRO A 2 -15.11 -13.62 -6.19
N TRP A 3 -13.86 -13.25 -5.94
CA TRP A 3 -12.93 -12.73 -6.95
C TRP A 3 -12.72 -13.77 -8.06
N THR A 4 -12.90 -13.37 -9.33
CA THR A 4 -12.78 -14.26 -10.50
C THR A 4 -11.35 -14.31 -11.06
N GLY A 5 -10.36 -13.88 -10.29
CA GLY A 5 -9.02 -13.65 -10.80
C GLY A 5 -8.81 -12.19 -11.21
N PRO A 6 -7.56 -11.81 -11.51
CA PRO A 6 -7.24 -10.48 -11.99
C PRO A 6 -7.95 -10.27 -13.34
N HIS A 7 -8.36 -9.03 -13.65
CA HIS A 7 -8.79 -8.68 -15.00
C HIS A 7 -7.73 -9.18 -16.01
N PRO A 8 -8.09 -9.57 -17.25
CA PRO A 8 -7.14 -10.14 -18.21
C PRO A 8 -5.86 -9.32 -18.42
N GLY A 9 -5.92 -7.98 -18.25
CA GLY A 9 -4.76 -7.09 -18.27
C GLY A 9 -3.90 -7.07 -17.00
N GLN A 10 -4.42 -7.50 -15.85
CA GLN A 10 -3.68 -7.73 -14.61
C GLN A 10 -2.92 -9.08 -14.66
N LEU A 11 -3.49 -10.13 -15.25
CA LEU A 11 -2.88 -11.47 -15.37
C LEU A 11 -1.50 -11.49 -16.08
N ALA A 12 -1.30 -10.64 -17.08
CA ALA A 12 -0.01 -10.55 -17.78
C ALA A 12 1.11 -9.98 -16.89
N ARG A 13 0.78 -9.18 -15.88
CA ARG A 13 1.74 -8.50 -14.99
C ARG A 13 2.27 -9.43 -13.91
N PHE A 14 1.43 -10.32 -13.40
CA PHE A 14 1.84 -11.33 -12.42
C PHE A 14 2.78 -12.40 -12.99
N ASN A 15 2.89 -12.52 -14.31
CA ASN A 15 3.77 -13.51 -14.95
C ASN A 15 5.27 -13.16 -14.85
N THR A 16 5.63 -11.91 -14.57
CA THR A 16 7.03 -11.48 -14.36
C THR A 16 7.53 -11.73 -12.93
N LEU A 17 6.61 -12.03 -12.02
CA LEU A 17 6.91 -12.32 -10.61
C LEU A 17 7.38 -13.76 -10.43
N THR A 18 8.08 -14.03 -9.33
CA THR A 18 8.32 -15.41 -8.88
C THR A 18 7.01 -16.06 -8.41
N ALA A 19 7.01 -17.38 -8.24
CA ALA A 19 5.85 -18.08 -7.68
C ALA A 19 5.52 -17.59 -6.26
N ASP A 20 6.54 -17.39 -5.44
CA ASP A 20 6.41 -16.90 -4.07
C ASP A 20 5.85 -15.47 -4.02
N GLN A 21 6.35 -14.58 -4.89
CA GLN A 21 5.80 -13.23 -5.01
C GLN A 21 4.33 -13.24 -5.43
N ARG A 22 3.94 -14.05 -6.43
CA ARG A 22 2.53 -14.18 -6.81
C ARG A 22 1.66 -14.66 -5.65
N HIS A 23 2.13 -15.67 -4.93
CA HIS A 23 1.42 -16.22 -3.78
C HIS A 23 1.21 -15.15 -2.70
N ASP A 24 2.28 -14.47 -2.31
CA ASP A 24 2.26 -13.47 -1.25
C ASP A 24 1.40 -12.24 -1.63
N TYR A 25 1.52 -11.73 -2.86
CA TYR A 25 0.66 -10.62 -3.30
C TYR A 25 -0.81 -11.01 -3.39
N GLN A 26 -1.11 -12.25 -3.81
CA GLN A 26 -2.49 -12.74 -3.79
C GLN A 26 -3.03 -12.77 -2.36
N ALA A 27 -2.24 -13.29 -1.41
CA ALA A 27 -2.63 -13.35 -0.02
C ALA A 27 -2.88 -11.95 0.57
N ILE A 28 -2.03 -10.97 0.23
CA ILE A 28 -2.23 -9.56 0.62
C ILE A 28 -3.52 -9.01 0.00
N TYR A 29 -3.75 -9.23 -1.29
CA TYR A 29 -4.95 -8.76 -1.98
C TYR A 29 -6.23 -9.35 -1.37
N ASP A 30 -6.25 -10.67 -1.13
CA ASP A 30 -7.39 -11.37 -0.53
C ASP A 30 -7.66 -10.84 0.89
N PHE A 31 -6.62 -10.59 1.67
CA PHE A 31 -6.72 -9.94 2.97
C PHE A 31 -7.33 -8.53 2.88
N LEU A 32 -6.84 -7.68 1.99
CA LEU A 32 -7.36 -6.32 1.81
C LEU A 32 -8.80 -6.30 1.28
N CYS A 33 -9.24 -7.38 0.62
CA CYS A 33 -10.63 -7.57 0.21
C CYS A 33 -11.57 -8.01 1.36
N ASP A 34 -11.02 -8.52 2.47
CA ASP A 34 -11.80 -9.01 3.62
C ASP A 34 -11.93 -7.93 4.69
N GLU A 35 -13.08 -7.24 4.73
CA GLU A 35 -13.36 -6.16 5.69
C GLU A 35 -13.23 -6.63 7.16
N VAL A 36 -13.59 -7.89 7.46
CA VAL A 36 -13.52 -8.42 8.83
C VAL A 36 -12.07 -8.61 9.24
N ALA A 37 -11.26 -9.21 8.37
CA ALA A 37 -9.83 -9.40 8.61
C ALA A 37 -9.11 -8.05 8.73
N VAL A 38 -9.40 -7.10 7.83
CA VAL A 38 -8.87 -5.73 7.86
C VAL A 38 -9.21 -5.03 9.18
N THR A 39 -10.47 -5.10 9.61
CA THR A 39 -10.92 -4.47 10.86
C THR A 39 -10.20 -5.09 12.07
N ALA A 40 -10.06 -6.42 12.10
CA ALA A 40 -9.33 -7.11 13.17
C ALA A 40 -7.84 -6.74 13.20
N ALA A 41 -7.21 -6.58 12.03
CA ALA A 41 -5.82 -6.15 11.93
C ALA A 41 -5.64 -4.68 12.34
N LEU A 42 -6.56 -3.79 11.99
CA LEU A 42 -6.58 -2.39 12.49
C LEU A 42 -6.75 -2.36 14.02
N ASP A 43 -7.55 -3.24 14.59
CA ASP A 43 -7.71 -3.38 16.04
C ASP A 43 -6.42 -3.86 16.73
N ALA A 44 -5.70 -4.79 16.11
CA ALA A 44 -4.39 -5.23 16.58
C ALA A 44 -3.36 -4.10 16.47
N LEU A 45 -3.37 -3.36 15.36
CA LEU A 45 -2.51 -2.20 15.14
C LEU A 45 -2.76 -1.11 16.19
N ALA A 46 -4.02 -0.79 16.50
CA ALA A 46 -4.38 0.17 17.53
C ALA A 46 -3.79 -0.19 18.92
N LYS A 47 -3.67 -1.47 19.23
CA LYS A 47 -3.07 -1.96 20.49
C LYS A 47 -1.54 -1.94 20.47
N ALA A 48 -0.95 -2.06 19.29
CA ALA A 48 0.51 -2.06 19.11
C ALA A 48 1.10 -0.65 19.06
N LEU A 49 0.31 0.35 18.69
CA LEU A 49 0.74 1.75 18.59
C LEU A 49 0.55 2.49 19.92
N ASP A 50 1.47 3.39 20.23
CA ASP A 50 1.22 4.43 21.22
C ASP A 50 0.22 5.44 20.62
N THR A 51 -1.04 5.33 21.03
CA THR A 51 -2.12 6.20 20.59
C THR A 51 -2.35 7.39 21.52
N GLY A 52 -1.52 7.58 22.56
CA GLY A 52 -1.68 8.66 23.55
C GLY A 52 -1.35 10.06 23.00
N SER A 53 -0.71 10.15 21.83
CA SER A 53 -0.53 11.39 21.10
C SER A 53 -0.27 11.15 19.61
N PHE A 54 -0.47 12.18 18.78
CA PHE A 54 -0.14 12.11 17.35
C PHE A 54 1.36 11.88 17.10
N GLU A 55 2.24 12.42 17.94
CA GLU A 55 3.69 12.16 17.85
C GLU A 55 4.03 10.72 18.25
N GLY A 56 3.42 10.20 19.33
CA GLY A 56 3.56 8.80 19.75
C GLY A 56 3.12 7.83 18.65
N PHE A 57 2.02 8.14 17.97
CA PHE A 57 1.54 7.37 16.84
C PHE A 57 2.57 7.33 15.70
N LYS A 58 3.10 8.50 15.29
CA LYS A 58 4.11 8.58 14.22
C LYS A 58 5.39 7.84 14.58
N GLN A 59 5.85 7.97 15.82
CA GLN A 59 7.04 7.27 16.32
C GLN A 59 6.82 5.75 16.34
N SER A 60 5.63 5.30 16.74
CA SER A 60 5.28 3.88 16.78
C SER A 60 5.25 3.26 15.37
N ILE A 61 4.66 3.96 14.40
CA ILE A 61 4.69 3.54 12.98
C ILE A 61 6.13 3.48 12.47
N ALA A 62 6.93 4.54 12.69
CA ALA A 62 8.33 4.57 12.24
C ALA A 62 9.18 3.45 12.87
N LYS A 63 8.91 3.13 14.14
CA LYS A 63 9.53 1.99 14.82
C LYS A 63 9.13 0.67 14.17
N MET A 64 7.84 0.46 13.90
CA MET A 64 7.34 -0.76 13.26
C MET A 64 7.91 -0.95 11.85
N GLU A 65 8.06 0.13 11.09
CA GLU A 65 8.72 0.15 9.77
C GLU A 65 10.19 -0.30 9.89
N THR A 66 10.92 0.29 10.85
CA THR A 66 12.33 -0.03 11.12
C THR A 66 12.52 -1.48 11.56
N ASP A 67 11.68 -1.97 12.48
CA ASP A 67 11.71 -3.36 12.96
C ASP A 67 11.47 -4.38 11.82
N ARG A 68 10.89 -3.93 10.70
CA ARG A 68 10.60 -4.72 9.49
C ARG A 68 11.53 -4.40 8.32
N ASN A 69 12.66 -3.74 8.61
CA ASN A 69 13.72 -3.41 7.65
C ASN A 69 13.30 -2.45 6.53
N PHE A 70 12.20 -1.71 6.68
CA PHE A 70 11.96 -0.55 5.83
C PHE A 70 13.07 0.49 6.05
N ASN A 71 13.28 1.33 5.05
CA ASN A 71 14.19 2.45 5.17
C ASN A 71 13.67 3.44 6.22
N PHE A 72 14.57 4.00 7.04
CA PHE A 72 14.22 5.00 8.05
C PHE A 72 13.82 6.34 7.43
N GLU A 73 14.24 6.61 6.18
CA GLU A 73 13.86 7.81 5.44
C GLU A 73 12.47 7.65 4.84
N VAL A 74 11.51 8.42 5.36
CA VAL A 74 10.19 8.54 4.77
C VAL A 74 10.29 9.41 3.52
N ALA A 75 9.89 8.85 2.39
CA ALA A 75 9.77 9.60 1.15
C ALA A 75 8.48 10.42 1.17
N SER A 76 8.64 11.71 0.96
CA SER A 76 7.56 12.66 0.80
C SER A 76 7.71 13.26 -0.60
N PRO A 77 7.06 12.67 -1.62
CA PRO A 77 7.16 13.17 -2.99
C PRO A 77 6.55 14.57 -3.08
N LEU A 78 7.38 15.61 -2.91
CA LEU A 78 6.98 17.01 -3.01
C LEU A 78 6.56 17.33 -4.45
N GLY A 79 5.25 17.48 -4.67
CA GLY A 79 4.68 17.80 -5.98
C GLY A 79 4.56 16.59 -6.90
N PRO A 80 4.27 16.79 -8.21
CA PRO A 80 4.18 15.71 -9.17
C PRO A 80 5.53 15.06 -9.44
N ALA A 81 5.98 14.22 -8.50
CA ALA A 81 7.07 13.29 -8.73
C ALA A 81 6.73 12.46 -9.98
N SER A 82 7.69 12.32 -10.88
CA SER A 82 7.51 11.38 -11.99
C SER A 82 7.27 9.98 -11.42
N PRO A 83 6.46 9.14 -12.08
CA PRO A 83 6.25 7.76 -11.64
C PRO A 83 7.56 7.01 -11.36
N ASP A 84 8.62 7.27 -12.14
CA ASP A 84 9.95 6.67 -11.92
C ASP A 84 10.58 7.05 -10.57
N ILE A 85 10.41 8.30 -10.11
CA ILE A 85 10.92 8.74 -8.79
C ILE A 85 10.13 8.06 -7.67
N PHE A 86 8.81 8.00 -7.80
CA PHE A 86 7.94 7.31 -6.85
C PHE A 86 8.30 5.83 -6.73
N LEU A 87 8.41 5.13 -7.85
CA LEU A 87 8.81 3.72 -7.89
C LEU A 87 10.24 3.51 -7.39
N GLY A 88 11.14 4.47 -7.64
CA GLY A 88 12.49 4.49 -7.07
C GLY A 88 12.49 4.54 -5.54
N TYR A 89 11.60 5.31 -4.92
CA TYR A 89 11.43 5.31 -3.46
C TYR A 89 10.93 3.96 -2.93
N ILE A 90 9.93 3.37 -3.60
CA ILE A 90 9.41 2.05 -3.26
C ILE A 90 10.52 0.99 -3.37
N ALA A 91 11.25 0.95 -4.49
CA ALA A 91 12.34 0.02 -4.72
C ALA A 91 13.49 0.15 -3.69
N ALA A 92 13.69 1.36 -3.14
CA ALA A 92 14.62 1.62 -2.07
C ALA A 92 14.09 1.23 -0.67
N GLY A 93 12.84 0.78 -0.57
CA GLY A 93 12.18 0.42 0.68
C GLY A 93 11.77 1.61 1.53
N LYS A 94 11.67 2.81 0.95
CA LYS A 94 11.27 4.03 1.67
C LYS A 94 9.77 4.02 1.86
N PRO A 95 9.24 4.09 3.11
CA PRO A 95 7.83 4.35 3.34
C PRO A 95 7.41 5.66 2.67
N ILE A 96 6.20 5.70 2.08
CA ILE A 96 5.70 6.89 1.40
C ILE A 96 4.71 7.62 2.30
N ASP A 97 4.93 8.92 2.52
CA ASP A 97 3.85 9.82 2.95
C ASP A 97 2.99 10.18 1.74
N ASP A 98 1.68 9.95 1.84
CA ASP A 98 0.71 10.33 0.83
C ASP A 98 0.62 11.85 0.79
N ILE A 99 1.36 12.48 -0.12
CA ILE A 99 1.10 13.87 -0.44
C ILE A 99 -0.17 13.90 -1.29
N ALA A 100 -1.08 14.81 -0.94
CA ALA A 100 -2.30 15.09 -1.68
C ALA A 100 -1.97 15.48 -3.14
N PHE A 101 -1.75 14.48 -3.99
CA PHE A 101 -1.80 14.62 -5.42
C PHE A 101 -3.25 14.91 -5.76
N ALA A 102 -3.51 16.12 -6.29
CA ALA A 102 -4.69 16.44 -7.08
C ALA A 102 -6.05 15.96 -6.52
N GLY A 103 -6.34 16.23 -5.25
CA GLY A 103 -7.71 16.09 -4.72
C GLY A 103 -8.11 14.70 -4.22
N LYS A 104 -7.19 13.73 -4.10
CA LYS A 104 -7.46 12.47 -3.38
C LYS A 104 -7.72 12.73 -1.88
N GLN A 105 -8.76 12.10 -1.32
CA GLN A 105 -9.31 12.38 0.02
C GLN A 105 -8.84 11.41 1.12
N HIS A 106 -7.67 10.79 0.97
CA HIS A 106 -7.10 9.92 2.02
C HIS A 106 -5.98 10.63 2.78
N GLY A 107 -5.79 10.26 4.06
CA GLY A 107 -4.82 10.91 4.95
C GLY A 107 -3.36 10.67 4.52
N ARG A 108 -2.44 11.51 5.02
CA ARG A 108 -1.01 11.52 4.64
C ARG A 108 -0.21 10.26 4.97
N SER A 109 -0.77 9.34 5.76
CA SER A 109 -0.08 8.13 6.20
C SER A 109 -0.88 6.88 5.86
N THR A 110 -1.83 6.97 4.92
CA THR A 110 -2.77 5.89 4.63
C THR A 110 -2.04 4.63 4.18
N HIS A 111 -1.15 4.74 3.17
CA HIS A 111 -0.39 3.57 2.72
C HIS A 111 0.59 3.06 3.79
N ARG A 112 1.20 3.94 4.59
CA ARG A 112 2.07 3.50 5.70
C ARG A 112 1.31 2.64 6.71
N VAL A 113 0.13 3.09 7.11
CA VAL A 113 -0.76 2.34 8.01
C VAL A 113 -1.20 1.03 7.37
N GLN A 114 -1.55 1.05 6.08
CA GLN A 114 -1.96 -0.15 5.33
C GLN A 114 -0.85 -1.21 5.32
N TRP A 115 0.40 -0.83 5.05
CA TRP A 115 1.55 -1.74 5.10
C TRP A 115 1.84 -2.27 6.52
N MET A 116 1.72 -1.44 7.56
CA MET A 116 1.89 -1.91 8.94
C MET A 116 0.77 -2.85 9.38
N MET A 117 -0.46 -2.61 8.91
CA MET A 117 -1.59 -3.51 9.11
C MET A 117 -1.36 -4.86 8.42
N ILE A 118 -0.94 -4.86 7.15
CA ILE A 118 -0.57 -6.07 6.41
C ILE A 118 0.52 -6.84 7.17
N ALA A 119 1.51 -6.14 7.72
CA ALA A 119 2.59 -6.76 8.48
C ALA A 119 2.08 -7.54 9.70
N LEU A 120 1.25 -6.91 10.53
CA LEU A 120 0.70 -7.54 11.72
C LEU A 120 -0.20 -8.73 11.39
N TRP A 121 -1.02 -8.61 10.34
CA TRP A 121 -1.83 -9.71 9.85
C TRP A 121 -0.96 -10.88 9.38
N ALA A 122 0.06 -10.62 8.56
CA ALA A 122 0.95 -11.63 8.02
C ALA A 122 1.73 -12.37 9.11
N GLU A 123 2.23 -11.64 10.11
CA GLU A 123 2.95 -12.22 11.27
C GLU A 123 2.04 -13.08 12.14
N THR A 124 0.81 -12.62 12.39
CA THR A 124 -0.16 -13.36 13.21
C THR A 124 -0.60 -14.67 12.56
N ASN A 125 -0.69 -14.69 11.22
CA ASN A 125 -1.20 -15.84 10.46
C ASN A 125 -0.10 -16.67 9.81
N ASN A 126 1.16 -16.24 9.88
CA ASN A 126 2.30 -16.85 9.21
C ASN A 126 2.05 -17.09 7.71
N THR A 127 1.48 -16.08 7.04
CA THR A 127 0.97 -16.21 5.66
C THR A 127 2.03 -15.95 4.60
N LEU A 128 2.93 -14.99 4.83
CA LEU A 128 3.89 -14.56 3.82
C LEU A 128 5.13 -15.44 3.83
N THR A 129 5.60 -15.78 2.63
CA THR A 129 6.81 -16.57 2.43
C THR A 129 8.07 -15.71 2.30
N LEU A 130 7.90 -14.45 1.88
CA LEU A 130 8.96 -13.46 1.76
C LEU A 130 8.86 -12.38 2.85
N PRO A 131 9.98 -11.73 3.21
CA PRO A 131 9.93 -10.54 4.06
C PRO A 131 9.05 -9.44 3.45
N LEU A 132 8.22 -8.80 4.27
CA LEU A 132 7.27 -7.79 3.79
C LEU A 132 7.96 -6.64 3.01
N VAL A 133 9.13 -6.20 3.47
CA VAL A 133 9.88 -5.13 2.79
C VAL A 133 10.36 -5.56 1.39
N ASP A 134 10.60 -6.85 1.16
CA ASP A 134 11.04 -7.34 -0.16
C ASP A 134 9.86 -7.37 -1.13
N LEU A 135 8.65 -7.70 -0.65
CA LEU A 135 7.41 -7.53 -1.40
C LEU A 135 7.19 -6.05 -1.71
N TYR A 136 7.27 -5.16 -0.71
CA TYR A 136 7.15 -3.73 -0.92
C TYR A 136 8.12 -3.23 -2.01
N LYS A 137 9.41 -3.54 -1.90
CA LYS A 137 10.44 -3.14 -2.88
C LYS A 137 10.18 -3.68 -4.27
N ALA A 138 9.65 -4.90 -4.38
CA ALA A 138 9.36 -5.52 -5.67
C ALA A 138 8.28 -4.75 -6.45
N LEU A 139 7.37 -4.04 -5.79
CA LEU A 139 6.39 -3.15 -6.46
C LEU A 139 7.05 -1.97 -7.17
N GLY A 140 8.17 -1.47 -6.65
CA GLY A 140 8.98 -0.43 -7.29
C GLY A 140 10.00 -0.96 -8.30
N GLY A 141 10.21 -2.28 -8.34
CA GLY A 141 11.16 -2.93 -9.23
C GLY A 141 10.61 -3.15 -10.64
N PRO A 142 11.43 -3.66 -11.59
CA PRO A 142 11.01 -3.92 -12.97
C PRO A 142 9.80 -4.84 -13.10
N ALA A 143 9.59 -5.75 -12.14
CA ALA A 143 8.43 -6.64 -12.14
C ALA A 143 7.11 -5.92 -11.77
N GLY A 144 7.19 -4.88 -10.93
CA GLY A 144 6.05 -4.00 -10.63
C GLY A 144 5.71 -3.02 -11.75
N HIS A 145 6.63 -2.84 -12.72
CA HIS A 145 6.40 -2.08 -13.95
C HIS A 145 5.79 -3.00 -15.02
N SER A 146 4.50 -2.85 -15.32
CA SER A 146 3.98 -3.41 -16.56
C SER A 146 4.39 -2.52 -17.74
N TRP A 147 5.55 -2.81 -18.33
CA TRP A 147 5.88 -2.30 -19.66
C TRP A 147 4.95 -2.94 -20.69
N GLY A 148 3.79 -2.33 -20.90
CA GLY A 148 3.02 -2.52 -22.12
C GLY A 148 3.76 -1.85 -23.28
N ALA A 149 4.14 -2.63 -24.29
CA ALA A 149 4.81 -2.15 -25.48
C ALA A 149 4.02 -1.01 -26.18
N GLY A 150 4.68 0.14 -26.40
CA GLY A 150 4.37 1.04 -27.51
C GLY A 150 4.07 2.50 -27.18
N LYS A 151 5.11 3.32 -27.02
CA LYS A 151 5.54 4.32 -28.04
C LYS A 151 6.81 5.05 -27.59
N PRO A 152 7.68 5.46 -28.53
CA PRO A 152 8.96 6.05 -28.21
C PRO A 152 8.82 7.43 -27.59
N LEU A 153 9.77 7.73 -26.71
CA LEU A 153 10.13 9.06 -26.26
C LEU A 153 10.30 9.99 -27.46
N PHE A 154 9.87 11.24 -27.28
CA PHE A 154 9.96 12.39 -28.19
C PHE A 154 8.79 12.59 -29.17
N GLY A 155 7.88 13.49 -28.76
CA GLY A 155 7.15 14.36 -29.69
C GLY A 155 5.71 13.97 -30.02
N ALA A 156 4.80 13.94 -29.03
CA ALA A 156 3.37 14.20 -29.26
C ALA A 156 2.61 14.39 -27.93
N VAL A 157 1.75 15.42 -27.94
CA VAL A 157 0.49 15.65 -27.22
C VAL A 157 0.07 14.59 -26.19
N GLU A 158 -0.10 15.06 -24.95
CA GLU A 158 -0.63 14.42 -23.73
C GLU A 158 0.04 13.09 -23.31
N PRO A 159 0.54 12.98 -22.05
CA PRO A 159 1.02 11.69 -21.57
C PRO A 159 -0.13 10.69 -21.65
N PRO A 160 0.05 9.52 -22.31
CA PRO A 160 -1.01 8.53 -22.34
C PRO A 160 -1.26 8.08 -20.90
N VAL A 161 -2.55 8.13 -20.53
CA VAL A 161 -3.22 7.47 -19.41
C VAL A 161 -2.29 6.65 -18.51
N SER A 162 -2.18 7.09 -17.25
CA SER A 162 -1.46 6.45 -16.16
C SER A 162 -1.40 4.92 -16.30
N THR A 163 -0.26 4.42 -16.73
CA THR A 163 -0.03 2.97 -16.78
C THR A 163 -0.19 2.42 -15.36
N PRO A 164 -1.09 1.46 -15.11
CA PRO A 164 -1.33 0.97 -13.77
C PRO A 164 -0.15 0.11 -13.31
N TYR A 165 0.62 0.62 -12.35
CA TYR A 165 1.67 -0.12 -11.66
C TYR A 165 1.03 -1.17 -10.75
N MET A 166 1.73 -2.26 -10.43
CA MET A 166 1.22 -3.26 -9.47
C MET A 166 0.83 -2.64 -8.12
N TRP A 167 1.46 -1.52 -7.75
CA TRP A 167 1.05 -0.67 -6.62
C TRP A 167 -0.46 -0.39 -6.62
N ASN A 168 -1.02 0.05 -7.75
CA ASN A 168 -2.44 0.37 -7.89
C ASN A 168 -3.33 -0.88 -7.79
N ASP A 169 -2.83 -2.03 -8.22
CA ASP A 169 -3.60 -3.27 -8.16
C ASP A 169 -3.68 -3.84 -6.73
N ILE A 170 -2.67 -3.58 -5.90
CA ILE A 170 -2.59 -4.16 -4.54
C ILE A 170 -3.06 -3.18 -3.45
N VAL A 171 -2.60 -1.92 -3.48
CA VAL A 171 -2.81 -0.98 -2.36
C VAL A 171 -3.39 0.39 -2.73
N ASP A 172 -3.36 0.78 -4.02
CA ASP A 172 -3.85 2.09 -4.51
C ASP A 172 -4.87 1.93 -5.65
N SER A 173 -5.90 1.11 -5.42
CA SER A 173 -6.92 0.84 -6.41
C SER A 173 -7.74 2.09 -6.71
N GLU A 174 -7.71 2.53 -7.97
CA GLU A 174 -8.52 3.65 -8.46
C GLU A 174 -9.92 3.22 -8.93
N ASN A 175 -10.33 1.98 -8.63
CA ASN A 175 -11.66 1.49 -8.98
C ASN A 175 -12.68 1.92 -7.92
N ASP A 176 -13.45 2.96 -8.22
CA ASP A 176 -14.51 3.48 -7.35
C ASP A 176 -15.63 2.46 -7.08
N ASP A 177 -15.77 1.42 -7.92
CA ASP A 177 -16.77 0.36 -7.71
C ASP A 177 -16.32 -0.70 -6.67
N VAL A 178 -15.10 -0.57 -6.12
CA VAL A 178 -14.54 -1.49 -5.13
C VAL A 178 -14.47 -0.84 -3.76
N ASP A 179 -15.37 -1.26 -2.87
CA ASP A 179 -15.42 -0.84 -1.46
C ASP A 179 -14.65 -1.82 -0.57
N ASN A 180 -13.31 -1.81 -0.67
CA ASN A 180 -12.44 -2.59 0.20
C ASN A 180 -11.10 -1.87 0.45
N ALA A 181 -10.24 -2.49 1.26
CA ALA A 181 -8.99 -1.87 1.71
C ALA A 181 -7.89 -1.82 0.65
N THR A 182 -8.09 -2.29 -0.59
CA THR A 182 -7.15 -2.02 -1.69
C THR A 182 -7.31 -0.59 -2.22
N ARG A 183 -8.42 0.10 -1.91
CA ARG A 183 -8.63 1.53 -2.24
C ARG A 183 -8.27 2.39 -1.01
N PRO A 184 -7.31 3.32 -1.09
CA PRO A 184 -6.83 4.07 0.07
C PRO A 184 -7.90 5.00 0.65
N GLU A 185 -8.82 5.53 -0.16
CA GLU A 185 -9.95 6.34 0.33
C GLU A 185 -10.91 5.51 1.19
N TYR A 186 -11.26 4.30 0.75
CA TYR A 186 -12.10 3.38 1.53
C TYR A 186 -11.36 2.92 2.79
N PHE A 187 -10.09 2.54 2.65
CA PHE A 187 -9.27 2.15 3.78
C PHE A 187 -9.14 3.27 4.82
N ASN A 188 -8.92 4.51 4.39
CA ASN A 188 -8.85 5.68 5.27
C ASN A 188 -10.17 5.90 6.02
N TYR A 189 -11.33 5.71 5.38
CA TYR A 189 -12.62 5.72 6.07
C TYR A 189 -12.72 4.63 7.15
N THR A 190 -12.29 3.40 6.85
CA THR A 190 -12.29 2.27 7.80
C THR A 190 -11.31 2.50 8.95
N MET A 191 -10.14 3.07 8.67
CA MET A 191 -9.15 3.49 9.67
C MET A 191 -9.74 4.58 10.58
N ILE A 192 -10.38 5.60 10.01
CA ILE A 192 -11.07 6.65 10.78
C ILE A 192 -12.12 6.03 11.71
N ARG A 193 -12.94 5.10 11.24
CA ARG A 193 -13.98 4.45 12.06
C ARG A 193 -13.42 3.59 13.19
N THR A 194 -12.25 2.99 13.01
CA THR A 194 -11.73 1.93 13.89
C THR A 194 -10.60 2.43 14.81
N LEU A 195 -9.65 3.17 14.25
CA LEU A 195 -8.44 3.64 14.92
C LEU A 195 -8.64 5.03 15.55
N GLN A 196 -9.35 5.94 14.88
CA GLN A 196 -9.48 7.32 15.34
C GLN A 196 -10.24 7.47 16.68
N PRO A 197 -11.35 6.75 16.96
CA PRO A 197 -11.98 6.79 18.28
C PRO A 197 -11.01 6.39 19.39
N LYS A 198 -10.17 5.38 19.15
CA LYS A 198 -9.20 4.88 20.12
C LYS A 198 -8.05 5.87 20.35
N LEU A 199 -7.62 6.56 19.29
CA LEU A 199 -6.69 7.69 19.41
C LEU A 199 -7.32 8.83 20.22
N TYR A 200 -8.58 9.19 19.97
CA TYR A 200 -9.28 10.24 20.73
C TYR A 200 -9.47 9.87 22.20
N ASP A 201 -9.89 8.64 22.50
CA ASP A 201 -10.08 8.16 23.88
C ASP A 201 -8.76 8.12 24.66
N ALA A 202 -7.64 7.80 23.99
CA ALA A 202 -6.31 7.79 24.60
C ALA A 202 -5.72 9.19 24.83
N MET A 203 -6.22 10.22 24.14
CA MET A 203 -5.82 11.62 24.31
C MET A 203 -6.66 12.40 25.33
N GLY A 204 -7.57 11.71 26.06
CA GLY A 204 -8.44 12.25 27.11
C GLY A 204 -7.70 12.87 28.28
#